data_AF-A0A0K2TFH1-F1
#
_entry.id   AF-A0A0K2TFH1-F1
#
_cell.length_a   1.000
_cell.length_b   1.000
_cell.length_c   1.000
_cell.angle_alpha   90.00
_cell.angle_beta   90.00
_cell.angle_gamma   90.00
#
_symmetry.space_group_name_H-M   'P 1'
#
loop_
_entity.id
_entity.type
_entity.pdbx_description
1 polymer ?
#
loop_
_entity_poly.entity_id
_entity_poly.type
_entity_poly.pdbx_seq_one_letter_code
_entity_poly.pdbx_strand_id
1 'polypeptide(L)'
;KEMTVDVPLINDYKKNFIFRRLFQTFLGGLCIPPKNVFCVSICLQIVIYIIPSIIHIITELIAEGGFQEIIVGVSNVVFFGLTATLFYVLGNRKCNNQINEDGRPTYFLIPKKQKLNIIIHALIAGLYSCWIYSFLLKDYVIKLFPHHASLILFFAWFSSLNASFSLLVGNNPETSIFRPLDQFEISCISRPLVAVIISLPQRIFPFYSMDQISYIIFCCLPLFWITGMIPTVEPLLLWMGEQIQIHAFGGTATSSWPRFIIYLVLSSLEFVIIYLNMKNDPKWTFVLASIIGFILSLDILGVI
;
A
#
# COMPACT_ATOMS: atom_id res chain seq x y z
N LYS A 1 12.78 53.04 5.29
CA LYS A 1 12.19 51.93 6.06
C LYS A 1 11.45 51.07 5.04
N GLU A 2 12.16 50.14 4.41
CA GLU A 2 11.58 49.26 3.39
C GLU A 2 10.55 48.36 4.06
N MET A 3 9.29 48.46 3.62
CA MET A 3 8.27 47.47 3.97
C MET A 3 8.55 46.25 3.10
N THR A 4 9.35 45.31 3.60
CA THR A 4 9.30 43.94 3.09
C THR A 4 7.90 43.44 3.44
N VAL A 5 7.00 43.50 2.46
CA VAL A 5 5.75 42.77 2.53
C VAL A 5 6.18 41.32 2.51
N ASP A 6 6.36 40.73 3.69
CA ASP A 6 6.70 39.33 3.86
C ASP A 6 5.53 38.54 3.30
N VAL A 7 5.60 38.23 2.00
CA VAL A 7 4.64 37.36 1.35
C VAL A 7 4.80 36.02 2.06
N PRO A 8 3.78 35.57 2.82
CA PRO A 8 3.93 34.34 3.58
C PRO A 8 4.16 33.20 2.59
N LEU A 9 5.23 32.44 2.82
CA LEU A 9 5.59 31.26 2.01
C LEU A 9 4.40 30.31 1.79
N ILE A 10 3.46 30.29 2.75
CA ILE A 10 2.24 29.51 2.69
C ILE A 10 1.05 30.44 2.97
N ASN A 11 0.20 30.63 1.96
CA ASN A 11 -1.12 31.27 2.10
C ASN A 11 -2.02 30.46 3.06
N ASP A 12 -2.84 31.12 3.88
CA ASP A 12 -3.75 30.47 4.84
C ASP A 12 -4.64 29.38 4.22
N TYR A 13 -5.06 29.58 2.98
CA TYR A 13 -5.76 28.55 2.21
C TYR A 13 -4.91 27.29 2.00
N LYS A 14 -3.65 27.45 1.59
CA LYS A 14 -2.70 26.33 1.38
C LYS A 14 -2.34 25.66 2.70
N LYS A 15 -2.28 26.42 3.81
CA LYS A 15 -2.01 25.88 5.15
C LYS A 15 -3.08 24.88 5.58
N ASN A 16 -4.36 25.22 5.43
CA ASN A 16 -5.48 24.32 5.74
C ASN A 16 -5.46 23.06 4.87
N PHE A 17 -5.10 23.20 3.59
CA PHE A 17 -4.96 22.07 2.69
C PHE A 17 -3.81 21.12 3.10
N ILE A 18 -2.62 21.67 3.36
CA ILE A 18 -1.44 20.89 3.80
C ILE A 18 -1.74 20.17 5.12
N PHE A 19 -2.31 20.87 6.09
CA PHE A 19 -2.64 20.28 7.39
C PHE A 19 -3.62 19.11 7.25
N ARG A 20 -4.71 19.28 6.48
CA ARG A 20 -5.64 18.18 6.22
C ARG A 20 -4.96 16.99 5.57
N ARG A 21 -4.06 17.24 4.62
CA ARG A 21 -3.32 16.19 3.92
C ARG A 21 -2.38 15.44 4.87
N LEU A 22 -1.64 16.15 5.72
CA LEU A 22 -0.76 15.53 6.72
C LEU A 22 -1.55 14.64 7.69
N PHE A 23 -2.67 15.13 8.21
CA PHE A 23 -3.53 14.35 9.10
C PHE A 23 -4.15 13.13 8.40
N GLN A 24 -4.62 13.30 7.16
CA GLN A 24 -5.15 12.20 6.36
C GLN A 24 -4.07 11.14 6.11
N THR A 25 -2.85 11.55 5.76
CA THR A 25 -1.74 10.62 5.54
C THR A 25 -1.37 9.87 6.83
N PHE A 26 -1.31 10.58 7.95
CA PHE A 26 -0.99 10.00 9.26
C PHE A 26 -2.03 9.01 9.78
N LEU A 27 -3.32 9.23 9.47
CA LEU A 27 -4.44 8.40 9.91
C LEU A 27 -4.93 7.43 8.82
N GLY A 28 -4.10 7.11 7.84
CA GLY A 28 -4.46 6.05 6.89
C GLY A 28 -5.49 6.43 5.82
N GLY A 29 -5.86 7.70 5.72
CA GLY A 29 -6.91 8.19 4.83
C GLY A 29 -8.14 8.75 5.56
N LEU A 30 -8.10 8.91 6.89
CA LEU A 30 -9.25 9.41 7.66
C LEU A 30 -9.56 10.87 7.29
N CYS A 31 -10.69 11.06 6.61
CA CYS A 31 -11.08 12.35 6.04
C CYS A 31 -11.75 13.25 7.07
N ILE A 32 -11.10 14.35 7.45
CA ILE A 32 -11.72 15.40 8.26
C ILE A 32 -12.73 16.20 7.40
N PRO A 33 -14.05 16.07 7.63
CA PRO A 33 -15.04 16.80 6.85
C PRO A 33 -14.98 18.32 7.12
N PRO A 34 -15.41 19.16 6.15
CA PRO A 34 -15.61 20.58 6.40
C PRO A 34 -16.77 20.82 7.39
N LYS A 35 -16.77 22.02 8.00
CA LYS A 35 -17.48 22.45 9.22
C LYS A 35 -18.96 22.06 9.42
N ASN A 36 -19.68 21.55 8.43
CA ASN A 36 -21.13 21.32 8.49
C ASN A 36 -21.58 19.85 8.53
N VAL A 37 -20.68 18.86 8.59
CA VAL A 37 -21.04 17.42 8.67
C VAL A 37 -20.23 16.75 9.79
N PHE A 38 -20.48 17.12 11.05
CA PHE A 38 -19.35 17.28 11.96
C PHE A 38 -19.07 16.18 12.98
N CYS A 39 -20.04 15.40 13.47
CA CYS A 39 -19.76 14.41 14.52
C CYS A 39 -20.01 12.96 14.10
N VAL A 40 -21.22 12.65 13.63
CA VAL A 40 -21.61 11.24 13.35
C VAL A 40 -20.74 10.61 12.27
N SER A 41 -20.35 11.36 11.26
CA SER A 41 -19.45 10.98 10.17
C SER A 41 -18.05 10.59 10.66
N ILE A 42 -17.44 11.44 11.50
CA ILE A 42 -16.12 11.21 12.08
C ILE A 42 -16.17 10.05 13.07
N CYS A 43 -17.20 9.98 13.92
CA CYS A 43 -17.40 8.87 14.84
C CYS A 43 -17.49 7.54 14.10
N LEU A 44 -18.27 7.49 13.01
CA LEU A 44 -18.40 6.28 12.20
C LEU A 44 -17.09 5.89 11.51
N GLN A 45 -16.31 6.86 11.01
CA GLN A 45 -14.98 6.59 10.45
C GLN A 45 -14.00 6.05 11.51
N ILE A 46 -13.99 6.63 12.72
CA ILE A 46 -13.15 6.15 13.83
C ILE A 46 -13.56 4.74 14.23
N VAL A 47 -14.86 4.46 14.32
CA VAL A 47 -15.35 3.11 14.62
C VAL A 47 -14.89 2.12 13.56
N ILE A 48 -15.07 2.44 12.27
CA ILE A 48 -14.63 1.56 11.17
C ILE A 48 -13.11 1.40 11.15
N TYR A 49 -12.35 2.44 11.48
CA TYR A 49 -10.90 2.41 11.57
C TYR A 49 -10.40 1.45 12.64
N ILE A 50 -11.05 1.38 13.82
CA ILE A 50 -10.56 0.60 14.96
C ILE A 50 -11.01 -0.87 14.93
N ILE A 51 -12.14 -1.20 14.28
CA ILE A 51 -12.71 -2.56 14.29
C ILE A 51 -11.73 -3.68 13.88
N PRO A 52 -10.91 -3.55 12.81
CA PRO A 52 -9.96 -4.59 12.44
C PRO A 52 -8.99 -4.94 13.58
N SER A 53 -8.60 -3.95 14.39
CA SER A 53 -7.78 -4.18 15.57
C SER A 53 -8.51 -4.85 16.71
N ILE A 54 -9.75 -4.45 16.95
CA ILE A 54 -10.59 -5.08 17.97
C ILE A 54 -10.76 -6.57 17.66
N ILE A 55 -11.02 -6.93 16.40
CA ILE A 55 -11.14 -8.34 15.97
C ILE A 55 -9.88 -9.14 16.34
N HIS A 56 -8.70 -8.58 16.07
CA HIS A 56 -7.45 -9.26 16.36
C HIS A 56 -7.20 -9.38 17.87
N ILE A 57 -7.42 -8.33 18.68
CA ILE A 57 -7.30 -8.40 20.15
C ILE A 57 -8.27 -9.44 20.72
N ILE A 58 -9.53 -9.44 20.28
CA ILE A 58 -10.54 -10.40 20.74
C ILE A 58 -10.11 -11.83 20.38
N THR A 59 -9.58 -12.05 19.17
CA THR A 59 -9.14 -13.38 18.73
C THR A 59 -7.95 -13.86 19.55
N GLU A 60 -7.00 -12.97 19.87
CA GLU A 60 -5.87 -13.28 20.75
C GLU A 60 -6.31 -13.62 22.18
N LEU A 61 -7.37 -13.00 22.70
CA LEU A 61 -7.88 -13.28 24.04
C LEU A 61 -8.73 -14.56 24.15
N ILE A 62 -9.47 -14.92 23.09
CA ILE A 62 -10.47 -15.99 23.14
C ILE A 62 -9.93 -17.32 22.62
N ALA A 63 -9.19 -17.28 21.52
CA ALA A 63 -8.85 -18.50 20.82
C ALA A 63 -7.61 -19.13 21.47
N GLU A 64 -7.74 -20.38 21.91
CA GLU A 64 -6.61 -21.23 22.28
C GLU A 64 -6.42 -22.25 21.14
N GLY A 65 -5.39 -22.10 20.31
CA GLY A 65 -5.10 -23.04 19.21
C GLY A 65 -4.39 -22.46 17.98
N GLY A 66 -4.05 -23.32 17.02
CA GLY A 66 -3.21 -22.97 15.86
C GLY A 66 -3.92 -22.29 14.67
N PHE A 67 -5.22 -21.95 14.76
CA PHE A 67 -5.99 -21.38 13.64
C PHE A 67 -6.37 -19.91 13.80
N GLN A 68 -5.77 -19.21 14.77
CA GLN A 68 -6.08 -17.80 15.08
C GLN A 68 -5.85 -16.86 13.88
N GLU A 69 -4.75 -17.05 13.13
CA GLU A 69 -4.40 -16.30 11.92
C GLU A 69 -5.55 -16.30 10.89
N ILE A 70 -6.11 -17.50 10.64
CA ILE A 70 -7.18 -17.69 9.67
C ILE A 70 -8.48 -17.08 10.18
N ILE A 71 -8.78 -17.20 11.48
CA ILE A 71 -9.98 -16.59 12.08
C ILE A 71 -9.94 -15.07 11.93
N VAL A 72 -8.82 -14.43 12.24
CA VAL A 72 -8.63 -12.98 12.05
C VAL A 72 -8.75 -12.62 10.58
N GLY A 73 -8.10 -13.39 9.70
CA GLY A 73 -8.16 -13.21 8.25
C GLY A 73 -9.59 -13.20 7.72
N VAL A 74 -10.33 -14.28 7.97
CA VAL A 74 -11.72 -14.45 7.51
C VAL A 74 -12.63 -13.38 8.08
N SER A 75 -12.50 -13.07 9.38
CA SER A 75 -13.31 -12.04 10.05
C SER A 75 -13.11 -10.67 9.41
N ASN A 76 -11.88 -10.32 9.06
CA ASN A 76 -11.58 -9.08 8.35
C ASN A 76 -12.05 -9.10 6.90
N VAL A 77 -11.98 -10.22 6.16
CA VAL A 77 -12.62 -10.30 4.81
C VAL A 77 -14.09 -9.94 4.91
N VAL A 78 -14.81 -10.54 5.87
CA VAL A 78 -16.24 -10.28 6.06
C VAL A 78 -16.48 -8.81 6.45
N PHE A 79 -15.73 -8.28 7.41
CA PHE A 79 -15.88 -6.90 7.86
C PHE A 79 -15.62 -5.89 6.73
N PHE A 80 -14.50 -6.02 6.01
CA PHE A 80 -14.16 -5.13 4.89
C PHE A 80 -15.14 -5.27 3.73
N GLY A 81 -15.60 -6.49 3.43
CA GLY A 81 -16.60 -6.74 2.39
C GLY A 81 -17.97 -6.11 2.72
N LEU A 82 -18.47 -6.30 3.94
CA LEU A 82 -19.74 -5.71 4.39
C LEU A 82 -19.68 -4.18 4.45
N THR A 83 -18.60 -3.61 5.00
CA THR A 83 -18.44 -2.16 5.07
C THR A 83 -18.32 -1.52 3.68
N ALA A 84 -17.52 -2.10 2.78
CA ALA A 84 -17.38 -1.60 1.42
C ALA A 84 -18.66 -1.75 0.58
N THR A 85 -19.44 -2.82 0.78
CA THR A 85 -20.76 -2.97 0.12
C THR A 85 -21.79 -2.00 0.67
N LEU A 86 -21.83 -1.78 1.99
CA LEU A 86 -22.66 -0.73 2.61
C LEU A 86 -22.31 0.65 2.02
N PHE A 87 -21.03 0.95 1.88
CA PHE A 87 -20.51 2.17 1.27
C PHE A 87 -20.93 2.31 -0.19
N TYR A 88 -20.86 1.23 -0.98
CA TYR A 88 -21.33 1.22 -2.36
C TYR A 88 -22.85 1.49 -2.47
N VAL A 89 -23.67 0.86 -1.62
CA VAL A 89 -25.13 1.04 -1.61
C VAL A 89 -25.52 2.45 -1.17
N LEU A 90 -24.93 2.95 -0.08
CA LEU A 90 -25.20 4.30 0.43
C LEU A 90 -24.70 5.38 -0.53
N GLY A 91 -23.53 5.17 -1.14
CA GLY A 91 -22.95 6.06 -2.14
C GLY A 91 -23.85 6.21 -3.37
N ASN A 92 -24.36 5.09 -3.90
CA ASN A 92 -25.28 5.12 -5.05
C ASN A 92 -26.63 5.78 -4.73
N ARG A 93 -27.15 5.65 -3.50
CA ARG A 93 -28.43 6.28 -3.11
C ARG A 93 -28.35 7.81 -3.04
N LYS A 94 -27.19 8.38 -2.65
CA LYS A 94 -27.04 9.84 -2.47
C LYS A 94 -26.50 10.57 -3.71
N CYS A 95 -25.72 9.91 -4.57
CA CYS A 95 -25.17 10.54 -5.77
C CYS A 95 -26.25 10.92 -6.81
N ASN A 96 -27.41 10.27 -6.75
CA ASN A 96 -28.56 10.61 -7.59
C ASN A 96 -29.35 11.85 -7.11
N ASN A 97 -29.11 12.36 -5.90
CA ASN A 97 -30.03 13.32 -5.27
C ASN A 97 -29.47 14.72 -4.98
N GLN A 98 -28.17 15.02 -5.12
CA GLN A 98 -27.65 16.36 -4.80
C GLN A 98 -26.47 16.81 -5.68
N ILE A 99 -26.78 17.59 -6.72
CA ILE A 99 -25.88 18.64 -7.23
C ILE A 99 -26.23 19.88 -6.42
N ASN A 100 -25.30 20.42 -5.63
CA ASN A 100 -25.50 21.72 -4.98
C ASN A 100 -25.42 22.85 -6.02
N GLU A 101 -26.20 23.91 -5.82
CA GLU A 101 -26.29 25.11 -6.67
C GLU A 101 -24.94 25.83 -6.92
N ASP A 102 -23.92 25.58 -6.08
CA ASP A 102 -22.59 26.19 -6.17
C ASP A 102 -21.57 25.42 -7.05
N GLY A 103 -21.97 24.34 -7.71
CA GLY A 103 -21.08 23.54 -8.58
C GLY A 103 -19.94 22.83 -7.85
N ARG A 104 -19.93 22.81 -6.51
CA ARG A 104 -18.95 22.05 -5.71
C ARG A 104 -19.56 20.72 -5.27
N PRO A 105 -18.87 19.58 -5.50
CA PRO A 105 -19.37 18.31 -5.02
C PRO A 105 -19.48 18.33 -3.50
N THR A 106 -20.64 17.95 -2.97
CA THR A 106 -20.77 17.61 -1.56
C THR A 106 -19.70 16.56 -1.26
N TYR A 107 -18.82 16.88 -0.31
CA TYR A 107 -17.68 16.03 0.02
C TYR A 107 -18.19 14.65 0.43
N PHE A 108 -18.16 13.72 -0.51
CA PHE A 108 -18.48 12.33 -0.25
C PHE A 108 -17.45 11.82 0.76
N LEU A 109 -17.92 11.57 1.98
CA LEU A 109 -17.13 10.90 3.02
C LEU A 109 -16.74 9.46 2.61
N ILE A 110 -17.42 8.94 1.59
CA ILE A 110 -17.33 7.57 1.11
C ILE A 110 -16.99 7.63 -0.38
N PRO A 111 -15.75 7.31 -0.78
CA PRO A 111 -15.39 7.26 -2.18
C PRO A 111 -16.06 6.07 -2.86
N LYS A 112 -16.48 6.29 -4.10
CA LYS A 112 -17.11 5.27 -4.91
C LYS A 112 -16.05 4.28 -5.38
N LYS A 113 -16.09 3.05 -4.89
CA LYS A 113 -15.26 1.95 -5.38
C LYS A 113 -15.92 1.21 -6.54
N GLN A 114 -15.10 0.64 -7.41
CA GLN A 114 -15.56 -0.29 -8.45
C GLN A 114 -16.02 -1.61 -7.82
N LYS A 115 -17.02 -2.27 -8.41
CA LYS A 115 -17.62 -3.50 -7.84
C LYS A 115 -16.60 -4.64 -7.65
N LEU A 116 -15.72 -4.84 -8.64
CA LEU A 116 -14.68 -5.88 -8.57
C LEU A 116 -13.63 -5.56 -7.50
N ASN A 117 -13.23 -4.29 -7.40
CA ASN A 117 -12.27 -3.82 -6.41
C ASN A 117 -12.75 -4.03 -4.97
N ILE A 118 -14.06 -3.95 -4.71
CA ILE A 118 -14.62 -4.24 -3.38
C ILE A 118 -14.25 -5.67 -2.93
N ILE A 119 -14.42 -6.66 -3.82
CA ILE A 119 -14.14 -8.06 -3.51
C ILE A 119 -12.63 -8.27 -3.37
N ILE A 120 -11.85 -7.74 -4.32
CA ILE A 120 -10.39 -7.90 -4.33
C ILE A 120 -9.76 -7.26 -3.09
N HIS A 121 -10.13 -6.02 -2.75
CA HIS A 121 -9.59 -5.35 -1.57
C HIS A 121 -10.01 -6.02 -0.26
N ALA A 122 -11.23 -6.58 -0.18
CA ALA A 122 -11.66 -7.34 0.99
C ALA A 122 -10.82 -8.62 1.18
N LEU A 123 -10.53 -9.34 0.09
CA LEU A 123 -9.65 -10.52 0.13
C LEU A 123 -8.22 -10.14 0.53
N ILE A 124 -7.66 -9.08 -0.06
CA ILE A 124 -6.33 -8.58 0.30
C ILE A 124 -6.27 -8.13 1.76
N ALA A 125 -7.32 -7.45 2.28
CA ALA A 125 -7.39 -7.04 3.68
C ALA A 125 -7.37 -8.25 4.63
N GLY A 126 -8.09 -9.32 4.27
CA GLY A 126 -8.05 -10.58 5.00
C GLY A 126 -6.67 -11.22 5.03
N LEU A 127 -6.06 -11.41 3.85
CA LEU A 127 -4.70 -11.97 3.74
C LEU A 127 -3.67 -11.14 4.49
N TYR A 128 -3.76 -9.81 4.38
CA TYR A 128 -2.94 -8.87 5.13
C TYR A 128 -3.10 -9.05 6.65
N SER A 129 -4.34 -9.10 7.13
CA SER A 129 -4.61 -9.23 8.57
C SER A 129 -4.17 -10.59 9.13
N CYS A 130 -4.28 -11.66 8.34
CA CYS A 130 -3.75 -12.98 8.67
C CYS A 130 -2.22 -12.92 8.82
N TRP A 131 -1.53 -12.31 7.86
CA TRP A 131 -0.08 -12.15 7.89
C TRP A 131 0.40 -11.33 9.09
N ILE A 132 -0.26 -10.20 9.34
CA ILE A 132 0.11 -9.29 10.43
C ILE A 132 -0.25 -9.86 11.81
N TYR A 133 -1.23 -10.76 11.90
CA TYR A 133 -1.51 -11.46 13.15
C TYR A 133 -0.27 -12.18 13.69
N SER A 134 0.38 -12.99 12.85
CA SER A 134 1.61 -13.68 13.23
C SER A 134 2.73 -12.71 13.60
N PHE A 135 2.80 -11.58 12.90
CA PHE A 135 3.80 -10.56 13.16
C PHE A 135 3.54 -9.81 14.47
N LEU A 136 2.30 -9.60 14.90
CA LEU A 136 2.01 -8.83 16.13
C LEU A 136 1.72 -9.70 17.35
N LEU A 137 2.01 -11.01 17.29
CA LEU A 137 1.77 -11.92 18.41
C LEU A 137 2.44 -11.41 19.69
N LYS A 138 1.65 -11.14 20.73
CA LYS A 138 2.12 -10.49 21.96
C LYS A 138 3.27 -11.24 22.62
N ASP A 139 3.19 -12.56 22.72
CA ASP A 139 4.21 -13.39 23.35
C ASP A 139 5.57 -13.27 22.67
N TYR A 140 5.56 -13.12 21.35
CA TYR A 140 6.77 -12.95 20.57
C TYR A 140 7.36 -11.55 20.77
N VAL A 141 6.53 -10.50 20.77
CA VAL A 141 7.00 -9.12 21.01
C VAL A 141 7.54 -8.95 22.43
N ILE A 142 6.94 -9.60 23.44
CA ILE A 142 7.44 -9.59 24.82
C ILE A 142 8.83 -10.25 24.90
N LYS A 143 9.05 -11.35 24.18
CA LYS A 143 10.36 -11.99 24.08
C LYS A 143 11.38 -11.10 23.36
N LEU A 144 10.95 -10.30 22.39
CA LEU A 144 11.84 -9.43 21.62
C LEU A 144 12.21 -8.13 22.35
N PHE A 145 11.27 -7.58 23.13
CA PHE A 145 11.39 -6.29 23.81
C PHE A 145 10.78 -6.33 25.23
N PRO A 146 11.44 -6.96 26.22
CA PRO A 146 10.85 -7.23 27.53
C PRO A 146 10.41 -5.98 28.29
N HIS A 147 11.13 -4.85 28.12
CA HIS A 147 10.82 -3.59 28.82
C HIS A 147 9.91 -2.64 28.03
N HIS A 148 9.80 -2.80 26.71
CA HIS A 148 9.15 -1.83 25.82
C HIS A 148 8.02 -2.43 24.97
N ALA A 149 7.63 -3.68 25.23
CA ALA A 149 6.66 -4.41 24.41
C ALA A 149 5.33 -3.68 24.24
N SER A 150 4.80 -3.03 25.27
CA SER A 150 3.52 -2.32 25.21
C SER A 150 3.54 -1.13 24.23
N LEU A 151 4.62 -0.34 24.25
CA LEU A 151 4.80 0.80 23.35
C LEU A 151 4.95 0.33 21.91
N ILE A 152 5.75 -0.72 21.69
CA ILE A 152 6.00 -1.28 20.36
C ILE A 152 4.72 -1.87 19.80
N LEU A 153 3.96 -2.64 20.59
CA LEU A 153 2.66 -3.13 20.19
C LEU A 153 1.73 -1.97 19.81
N PHE A 154 1.59 -0.94 20.65
CA PHE A 154 0.72 0.20 20.35
C PHE A 154 1.04 0.86 19.00
N PHE A 155 2.32 1.18 18.74
CA PHE A 155 2.73 1.81 17.48
C PHE A 155 2.65 0.87 16.28
N ALA A 156 2.94 -0.42 16.46
CA ALA A 156 2.82 -1.41 15.41
C ALA A 156 1.34 -1.62 15.02
N TRP A 157 0.45 -1.73 16.01
CA TRP A 157 -0.99 -1.77 15.81
C TRP A 157 -1.50 -0.53 15.06
N PHE A 158 -1.07 0.66 15.48
CA PHE A 158 -1.43 1.91 14.80
C PHE A 158 -0.96 1.92 13.33
N SER A 159 0.24 1.41 13.06
CA SER A 159 0.78 1.29 11.70
C SER A 159 -0.01 0.29 10.84
N SER A 160 -0.45 -0.82 11.44
CA SER A 160 -1.31 -1.80 10.77
C SER A 160 -2.71 -1.27 10.47
N LEU A 161 -3.29 -0.49 11.38
CA LEU A 161 -4.57 0.19 11.16
C LEU A 161 -4.49 1.14 9.98
N ASN A 162 -3.44 1.96 9.90
CA ASN A 162 -3.21 2.84 8.76
C ASN A 162 -3.08 2.10 7.43
N ALA A 163 -2.43 0.94 7.42
CA ALA A 163 -2.27 0.13 6.22
C ALA A 163 -3.60 -0.50 5.78
N SER A 164 -4.31 -1.17 6.70
CA SER A 164 -5.58 -1.82 6.40
C SER A 164 -6.68 -0.83 6.01
N PHE A 165 -6.75 0.34 6.64
CA PHE A 165 -7.76 1.36 6.34
C PHE A 165 -7.66 1.94 4.92
N SER A 166 -6.44 1.99 4.36
CA SER A 166 -6.19 2.34 2.94
C SER A 166 -7.02 1.49 1.97
N LEU A 167 -7.22 0.21 2.28
CA LEU A 167 -8.01 -0.72 1.46
C LEU A 167 -9.52 -0.43 1.51
N LEU A 168 -10.01 0.31 2.50
CA LEU A 168 -11.43 0.58 2.72
C LEU A 168 -11.84 1.97 2.23
N VAL A 169 -11.08 3.01 2.60
CA VAL A 169 -11.36 4.40 2.21
C VAL A 169 -10.76 4.76 0.85
N GLY A 170 -9.90 3.95 0.26
CA GLY A 170 -9.36 4.26 -1.06
C GLY A 170 -8.02 5.00 -0.98
N ASN A 171 -7.60 5.55 -2.13
CA ASN A 171 -6.23 6.05 -2.30
C ASN A 171 -5.87 7.17 -1.32
N ASN A 172 -4.79 6.95 -0.58
CA ASN A 172 -4.27 7.95 0.33
C ASN A 172 -3.65 9.15 -0.40
N PRO A 173 -3.68 10.35 0.19
CA PRO A 173 -3.16 11.54 -0.46
C PRO A 173 -1.63 11.59 -0.39
N GLU A 174 -0.96 10.62 -1.02
CA GLU A 174 0.50 10.52 -1.08
C GLU A 174 1.04 11.45 -2.17
N THR A 175 2.22 12.02 -1.94
CA THR A 175 2.81 13.06 -2.80
C THR A 175 3.25 12.53 -4.16
N SER A 176 3.46 11.22 -4.28
CA SER A 176 3.94 10.53 -5.48
C SER A 176 2.86 9.99 -6.41
N ILE A 177 1.56 10.15 -6.11
CA ILE A 177 0.47 9.54 -6.90
C ILE A 177 -0.15 10.56 -7.86
N PHE A 178 -0.10 10.25 -9.16
CA PHE A 178 -0.85 10.98 -10.18
C PHE A 178 -2.23 10.35 -10.40
N ARG A 179 -3.23 10.89 -9.69
CA ARG A 179 -4.60 10.34 -9.60
C ARG A 179 -5.30 10.03 -10.93
N PRO A 180 -5.12 10.79 -12.03
CA PRO A 180 -5.75 10.48 -13.31
C PRO A 180 -5.27 9.17 -13.96
N LEU A 181 -4.11 8.64 -13.57
CA LEU A 181 -3.55 7.42 -14.14
C LEU A 181 -3.96 6.15 -13.36
N ASP A 182 -4.43 6.28 -12.11
CA ASP A 182 -4.82 5.14 -11.28
C ASP A 182 -6.28 4.70 -11.56
N GLN A 183 -6.50 4.12 -12.74
CA GLN A 183 -7.82 3.66 -13.19
C GLN A 183 -8.35 2.45 -12.40
N PHE A 184 -7.45 1.65 -11.83
CA PHE A 184 -7.76 0.38 -11.15
C PHE A 184 -7.67 0.46 -9.62
N GLU A 185 -7.41 1.63 -9.04
CA GLU A 185 -7.26 1.84 -7.59
C GLU A 185 -6.14 0.98 -6.97
N ILE A 186 -5.07 0.71 -7.73
CA ILE A 186 -3.95 -0.14 -7.28
C ILE A 186 -3.19 0.53 -6.14
N SER A 187 -3.18 1.87 -6.11
CA SER A 187 -2.44 2.59 -5.08
C SER A 187 -3.00 2.40 -3.66
N CYS A 188 -4.24 1.91 -3.50
CA CYS A 188 -4.78 1.47 -2.21
C CYS A 188 -3.93 0.39 -1.53
N ILE A 189 -3.28 -0.47 -2.33
CA ILE A 189 -2.51 -1.63 -1.88
C ILE A 189 -1.12 -1.23 -1.38
N SER A 190 -0.69 0.02 -1.60
CA SER A 190 0.68 0.45 -1.30
C SER A 190 1.10 0.21 0.15
N ARG A 191 0.27 0.64 1.10
CA ARG A 191 0.56 0.54 2.53
C ARG A 191 0.50 -0.88 3.07
N PRO A 192 -0.53 -1.70 2.78
CA PRO A 192 -0.52 -3.12 3.13
C PRO A 192 0.72 -3.85 2.61
N LEU A 193 1.12 -3.59 1.36
CA LEU A 193 2.26 -4.26 0.75
C LEU A 193 3.57 -3.90 1.44
N VAL A 194 3.81 -2.63 1.71
CA VAL A 194 4.99 -2.16 2.47
C VAL A 194 5.04 -2.80 3.85
N ALA A 195 3.90 -2.85 4.55
CA ALA A 195 3.79 -3.49 5.85
C ALA A 195 4.12 -4.99 5.80
N VAL A 196 3.67 -5.72 4.76
CA VAL A 196 4.04 -7.12 4.54
C VAL A 196 5.53 -7.25 4.29
N ILE A 197 6.13 -6.43 3.41
CA ILE A 197 7.57 -6.50 3.09
C ILE A 197 8.42 -6.36 4.35
N ILE A 198 8.12 -5.41 5.23
CA ILE A 198 8.89 -5.17 6.46
C ILE A 198 8.77 -6.35 7.44
N SER A 199 7.64 -7.05 7.44
CA SER A 199 7.39 -8.22 8.27
C SER A 199 7.91 -9.55 7.69
N LEU A 200 8.32 -9.60 6.42
CA LEU A 200 8.86 -10.82 5.79
C LEU A 200 10.08 -11.43 6.51
N PRO A 201 11.06 -10.65 7.02
CA PRO A 201 12.25 -11.20 7.66
C PRO A 201 11.95 -12.19 8.77
N GLN A 202 10.92 -11.93 9.58
CA GLN A 202 10.50 -12.81 10.68
C GLN A 202 10.17 -14.24 10.24
N ARG A 203 9.67 -14.42 9.01
CA ARG A 203 9.34 -15.76 8.48
C ARG A 203 10.47 -16.40 7.69
N ILE A 204 11.31 -15.60 7.04
CA ILE A 204 12.33 -16.10 6.10
C ILE A 204 13.67 -16.33 6.79
N PHE A 205 14.05 -15.43 7.71
CA PHE A 205 15.38 -15.41 8.32
C PHE A 205 15.29 -15.49 9.85
N PRO A 206 15.87 -16.50 10.51
CA PRO A 206 15.79 -16.66 11.96
C PRO A 206 16.83 -15.78 12.69
N PHE A 207 16.92 -14.49 12.35
CA PHE A 207 17.84 -13.55 12.98
C PHE A 207 17.10 -12.57 13.89
N TYR A 208 17.26 -12.76 15.20
CA TYR A 208 16.62 -11.94 16.23
C TYR A 208 16.86 -10.43 16.05
N SER A 209 18.07 -10.02 15.65
CA SER A 209 18.40 -8.62 15.39
C SER A 209 17.65 -8.04 14.19
N MET A 210 17.40 -8.85 13.16
CA MET A 210 16.62 -8.41 12.00
C MET A 210 15.16 -8.20 12.38
N ASP A 211 14.60 -9.08 13.20
CA ASP A 211 13.24 -8.94 13.70
C ASP A 211 13.09 -7.65 14.52
N GLN A 212 14.04 -7.33 15.39
CA GLN A 212 14.05 -6.09 16.15
C GLN A 212 14.04 -4.85 15.24
N ILE A 213 14.89 -4.84 14.22
CA ILE A 213 14.94 -3.76 13.22
C ILE A 213 13.59 -3.65 12.49
N SER A 214 13.02 -4.78 12.07
CA SER A 214 11.71 -4.81 11.40
C SER A 214 10.61 -4.18 12.27
N TYR A 215 10.51 -4.49 13.56
CA TYR A 215 9.51 -3.86 14.44
C TYR A 215 9.73 -2.36 14.60
N ILE A 216 10.98 -1.92 14.75
CA ILE A 216 11.30 -0.49 14.89
C ILE A 216 10.87 0.25 13.62
N ILE A 217 11.26 -0.26 12.44
CA ILE A 217 10.85 0.32 11.15
C ILE A 217 9.33 0.29 11.01
N PHE A 218 8.68 -0.80 11.39
CA PHE A 218 7.23 -0.97 11.31
C PHE A 218 6.49 0.06 12.18
N CYS A 219 6.96 0.33 13.40
CA CYS A 219 6.40 1.35 14.28
C CYS A 219 6.55 2.77 13.71
N CYS A 220 7.61 3.02 12.92
CA CYS A 220 7.89 4.31 12.30
C CYS A 220 7.18 4.51 10.94
N LEU A 221 6.45 3.53 10.42
CA LEU A 221 5.77 3.62 9.12
C LEU A 221 4.89 4.86 8.93
N PRO A 222 4.04 5.27 9.90
CA PRO A 222 3.23 6.48 9.78
C PRO A 222 4.07 7.73 9.56
N LEU A 223 5.25 7.81 10.17
CA LEU A 223 6.19 8.93 9.97
C LEU A 223 6.77 8.88 8.56
N PHE A 224 7.20 7.71 8.09
CA PHE A 224 7.73 7.55 6.73
C PHE A 224 6.71 7.86 5.64
N TRP A 225 5.42 7.56 5.87
CA TRP A 225 4.35 7.95 4.95
C TRP A 225 4.08 9.45 4.97
N ILE A 226 4.15 10.11 6.13
CA ILE A 226 4.03 11.58 6.20
C ILE A 226 5.16 12.27 5.45
N THR A 227 6.40 11.82 5.65
CA THR A 227 7.58 12.43 5.01
C THR A 227 7.69 12.07 3.53
N GLY A 228 6.94 11.05 3.06
CA GLY A 228 7.03 10.56 1.70
C GLY A 228 8.34 9.86 1.39
N MET A 229 9.03 9.32 2.42
CA MET A 229 10.28 8.56 2.23
C MET A 229 10.05 7.20 1.58
N ILE A 230 8.84 6.66 1.70
CA ILE A 230 8.47 5.37 1.10
C ILE A 230 7.75 5.63 -0.23
N PRO A 231 8.27 5.11 -1.35
CA PRO A 231 7.58 5.20 -2.63
C PRO A 231 6.30 4.35 -2.62
N THR A 232 5.34 4.76 -3.42
CA THR A 232 4.15 3.96 -3.70
C THR A 232 4.51 2.68 -4.48
N VAL A 233 3.64 1.69 -4.41
CA VAL A 233 3.89 0.37 -5.04
C VAL A 233 4.10 0.46 -6.54
N GLU A 234 3.36 1.32 -7.25
CA GLU A 234 3.50 1.46 -8.69
C GLU A 234 4.90 1.98 -9.10
N PRO A 235 5.38 3.14 -8.61
CA PRO A 235 6.75 3.58 -8.85
C PRO A 235 7.80 2.59 -8.36
N LEU A 236 7.57 1.95 -7.20
CA LEU A 236 8.50 0.95 -6.67
C LEU A 236 8.63 -0.26 -7.61
N LEU A 237 7.51 -0.79 -8.12
CA LEU A 237 7.49 -1.94 -9.03
C LEU A 237 8.12 -1.60 -10.36
N LEU A 238 7.80 -0.44 -10.94
CA LEU A 238 8.42 0.01 -12.18
C LEU A 238 9.93 0.20 -12.01
N TRP A 239 10.34 0.87 -10.94
CA TRP A 239 11.76 1.08 -10.66
C TRP A 239 12.50 -0.24 -10.39
N MET A 240 11.99 -1.11 -9.53
CA MET A 240 12.60 -2.42 -9.25
C MET A 240 12.66 -3.28 -10.50
N GLY A 241 11.59 -3.28 -11.29
CA GLY A 241 11.51 -3.96 -12.57
C GLY A 241 12.59 -3.48 -13.53
N GLU A 242 12.76 -2.17 -13.65
CA GLU A 242 13.82 -1.56 -14.44
C GLU A 242 15.21 -1.95 -13.92
N GLN A 243 15.42 -1.97 -12.61
CA GLN A 243 16.70 -2.42 -12.04
C GLN A 243 17.00 -3.89 -12.38
N ILE A 244 16.00 -4.77 -12.33
CA ILE A 244 16.14 -6.18 -12.75
C ILE A 244 16.46 -6.23 -14.25
N GLN A 245 15.74 -5.46 -15.06
CA GLN A 245 15.93 -5.45 -16.50
C GLN A 245 17.35 -5.01 -16.88
N ILE A 246 17.86 -3.93 -16.28
CA ILE A 246 19.18 -3.39 -16.56
C ILE A 246 20.28 -4.28 -15.97
N HIS A 247 20.19 -4.62 -14.68
CA HIS A 247 21.29 -5.27 -13.97
C HIS A 247 21.29 -6.79 -14.06
N ALA A 248 20.12 -7.44 -14.11
CA ALA A 248 20.03 -8.89 -14.21
C ALA A 248 20.02 -9.37 -15.67
N PHE A 249 19.30 -8.67 -16.54
CA PHE A 249 19.14 -9.08 -17.94
C PHE A 249 19.94 -8.24 -18.95
N GLY A 250 20.53 -7.11 -18.55
CA GLY A 250 21.29 -6.26 -19.47
C GLY A 250 20.42 -5.49 -20.48
N GLY A 251 19.12 -5.36 -20.23
CA GLY A 251 18.16 -4.67 -21.10
C GLY A 251 18.11 -3.15 -20.91
N THR A 252 17.21 -2.49 -21.64
CA THR A 252 17.05 -1.03 -21.63
C THR A 252 16.02 -0.54 -20.60
N ALA A 253 16.25 0.68 -20.11
CA ALA A 253 15.33 1.41 -19.25
C ALA A 253 14.02 1.72 -20.00
N THR A 254 12.87 1.39 -19.41
CA THR A 254 11.55 1.71 -20.00
C THR A 254 10.62 2.33 -18.98
N SER A 255 9.90 3.37 -19.39
CA SER A 255 9.06 4.18 -18.49
C SER A 255 7.56 3.85 -18.58
N SER A 256 7.13 2.97 -19.48
CA SER A 256 5.72 2.64 -19.70
C SER A 256 5.39 1.18 -19.37
N TRP A 257 4.28 0.95 -18.67
CA TRP A 257 3.78 -0.37 -18.26
C TRP A 257 3.78 -1.45 -19.36
N PRO A 258 3.20 -1.23 -20.56
CA PRO A 258 3.14 -2.27 -21.57
C PRO A 258 4.52 -2.61 -22.15
N ARG A 259 5.38 -1.60 -22.37
CA ARG A 259 6.75 -1.82 -22.85
C ARG A 259 7.53 -2.61 -21.81
N PHE A 260 7.47 -2.18 -20.55
CA PHE A 260 8.15 -2.86 -19.44
C PHE A 260 7.79 -4.35 -19.38
N ILE A 261 6.50 -4.71 -19.45
CA ILE A 261 6.07 -6.11 -19.41
C ILE A 261 6.63 -6.91 -20.61
N ILE A 262 6.59 -6.35 -21.82
CA ILE A 262 7.10 -7.01 -23.02
C ILE A 262 8.60 -7.27 -22.90
N TYR A 263 9.37 -6.25 -22.51
CA TYR A 263 10.82 -6.37 -22.33
C TYR A 263 11.18 -7.36 -21.23
N LEU A 264 10.50 -7.33 -20.08
CA LEU A 264 10.71 -8.26 -18.99
C LEU A 264 10.43 -9.72 -19.42
N VAL A 265 9.32 -9.96 -20.13
CA VAL A 265 8.96 -11.29 -20.62
C VAL A 265 10.00 -11.80 -21.62
N LEU A 266 10.37 -11.00 -22.63
CA LEU A 266 11.33 -11.40 -23.63
C LEU A 266 12.71 -11.69 -23.02
N SER A 267 13.20 -10.83 -22.12
CA SER A 267 14.47 -11.04 -21.42
C SER A 267 14.44 -12.25 -20.48
N SER A 268 13.32 -12.48 -19.79
CA SER A 268 13.18 -13.68 -18.95
C SER A 268 13.17 -14.97 -19.78
N LEU A 269 12.53 -14.97 -20.95
CA LEU A 269 12.51 -16.11 -21.87
C LEU A 269 13.89 -16.37 -22.45
N GLU A 270 14.61 -15.33 -22.85
CA GLU A 270 16.00 -15.44 -23.30
C GLU A 270 16.86 -16.09 -22.21
N PHE A 271 16.80 -15.58 -20.98
CA PHE A 271 17.57 -16.12 -19.86
C PHE A 271 17.30 -17.61 -19.65
N VAL A 272 16.03 -18.04 -19.71
CA VAL A 272 15.66 -19.46 -19.59
C VAL A 272 16.21 -20.29 -20.75
N ILE A 273 16.10 -19.81 -22.00
CA ILE A 273 16.60 -20.52 -23.18
C ILE A 273 18.13 -20.67 -23.12
N ILE A 274 18.85 -19.62 -22.71
CA ILE A 274 20.31 -19.66 -22.50
C ILE A 274 20.65 -20.67 -21.42
N TYR A 275 20.00 -20.59 -20.27
CA TYR A 275 20.26 -21.49 -19.13
C TYR A 275 20.07 -22.96 -19.51
N LEU A 276 19.00 -23.30 -20.23
CA LEU A 276 18.73 -24.66 -20.66
C LEU A 276 19.74 -25.19 -21.69
N ASN A 277 20.19 -24.33 -22.62
CA ASN A 277 21.13 -24.73 -23.68
C ASN A 277 22.60 -24.72 -23.25
N MET A 278 22.95 -23.99 -22.19
CA MET A 278 24.32 -23.86 -21.69
C MET A 278 24.93 -25.22 -21.30
N LYS A 279 24.10 -26.20 -20.92
CA LYS A 279 24.56 -27.56 -20.59
C LYS A 279 24.95 -28.40 -21.82
N ASN A 280 24.36 -28.12 -22.98
CA ASN A 280 24.53 -28.94 -24.18
C ASN A 280 25.69 -28.41 -25.05
N ASP A 281 25.68 -27.13 -25.43
CA ASP A 281 26.66 -26.55 -26.36
C ASP A 281 27.04 -25.10 -26.03
N PRO A 282 28.02 -24.87 -25.13
CA PRO A 282 28.29 -23.54 -24.58
C PRO A 282 28.75 -22.50 -25.63
N LYS A 283 29.40 -22.96 -26.71
CA LYS A 283 29.88 -22.06 -27.79
C LYS A 283 28.74 -21.44 -28.58
N TRP A 284 27.75 -22.24 -28.96
CA TRP A 284 26.58 -21.77 -29.71
C TRP A 284 25.66 -20.92 -28.83
N THR A 285 25.52 -21.29 -27.56
CA THR A 285 24.73 -20.51 -26.60
C THR A 285 25.29 -19.09 -26.43
N PHE A 286 26.61 -18.92 -26.38
CA PHE A 286 27.24 -17.60 -26.27
C PHE A 286 26.96 -16.69 -27.49
N VAL A 287 27.03 -17.25 -28.70
CA VAL A 287 26.71 -16.50 -29.93
C VAL A 287 25.24 -16.11 -29.96
N LEU A 288 24.34 -17.03 -29.61
CA LEU A 288 22.90 -16.78 -29.55
C LEU A 288 22.55 -15.69 -28.53
N ALA A 289 23.12 -15.77 -27.32
CA ALA A 289 22.95 -14.77 -26.27
C ALA A 289 23.43 -13.39 -26.70
N SER A 290 24.57 -13.31 -27.41
CA SER A 290 25.10 -12.04 -27.89
C SER A 290 24.20 -11.39 -28.94
N ILE A 291 23.59 -12.19 -29.83
CA ILE A 291 22.69 -11.69 -30.88
C ILE A 291 21.35 -11.25 -30.29
N ILE A 292 20.75 -12.07 -29.41
CA ILE A 292 19.44 -11.76 -28.82
C ILE A 292 19.55 -10.59 -27.84
N GLY A 293 20.60 -10.55 -27.00
CA GLY A 293 20.89 -9.42 -26.15
C GLY A 293 21.08 -8.11 -26.94
N PHE A 294 21.76 -8.15 -28.09
CA PHE A 294 21.85 -7.00 -28.98
C PHE A 294 20.47 -6.57 -29.53
N ILE A 295 19.65 -7.51 -29.98
CA ILE A 295 18.29 -7.23 -30.47
C ILE A 295 17.41 -6.60 -29.38
N LEU A 296 17.51 -7.09 -28.13
CA LEU A 296 16.77 -6.54 -27.00
C LEU A 296 17.28 -5.16 -26.56
N SER A 297 18.57 -4.88 -26.79
CA SER A 297 19.15 -3.56 -26.55
C SER A 297 18.73 -2.51 -27.60
N LEU A 298 18.39 -2.96 -28.80
CA LEU A 298 17.88 -2.08 -29.84
C LEU A 298 16.45 -1.66 -29.46
N ASP A 299 16.21 -0.36 -29.45
CA ASP A 299 14.86 0.23 -29.38
C ASP A 299 14.16 0.04 -30.75
N ILE A 300 14.00 -1.23 -31.17
CA ILE A 300 13.41 -1.60 -32.48
C ILE A 300 11.95 -1.14 -32.55
N LEU A 301 11.33 -0.91 -31.40
CA LEU A 301 9.96 -0.44 -31.24
C LEU A 301 9.90 1.02 -30.77
N GLY A 302 10.66 1.91 -31.44
CA GLY A 302 10.45 3.37 -31.36
C GLY A 302 9.05 3.86 -31.78
N VAL A 303 8.07 2.95 -31.89
CA VAL A 303 6.66 3.17 -32.20
C VAL A 303 5.84 2.29 -31.24
N ILE A 304 4.95 2.97 -30.49
CA ILE A 304 3.95 2.56 -29.48
C ILE A 304 4.34 2.99 -28.08
#